data_AF-A0A8X6TEL7-F1
#
_entry.id   AF-A0A8X6TEL7-F1
#
_cell.length_a   1.000
_cell.length_b   1.000
_cell.length_c   1.000
_cell.angle_alpha   90.00
_cell.angle_beta   90.00
_cell.angle_gamma   90.00
#
_symmetry.space_group_name_H-M   'P 1'
#
loop_
_entity.id
_entity.type
_entity.pdbx_description
1 polymer ?
#
loop_
_entity_poly.entity_id
_entity_poly.type
_entity_poly.pdbx_seq_one_letter_code
_entity_poly.pdbx_strand_id
1 'polypeptide(L)'
;MEKRCRLCARSLQARLEDVHQFGQGRIYIATDKMKIRYDARAKGHTFNEGDKVWFWNPYRRKGLSPKLQTSWEGPYTVLKRLNYVGV
;
A
#
# COMPACT_ATOMS: atom_id res chain seq x y z
N MET A 1 38.43 -35.70 19.18
CA MET A 1 37.75 -35.26 17.93
C MET A 1 36.45 -34.50 18.18
N GLU A 2 35.62 -34.91 19.14
CA GLU A 2 34.33 -34.30 19.47
C GLU A 2 34.31 -32.77 19.69
N LYS A 3 35.31 -32.21 20.38
CA LYS A 3 35.37 -30.77 20.70
C LYS A 3 35.55 -29.88 19.46
N ARG A 4 36.29 -30.37 18.43
CA ARG A 4 36.49 -29.64 17.17
C ARG A 4 35.22 -29.61 16.31
N CYS A 5 34.47 -30.71 16.25
CA CYS A 5 33.19 -30.76 15.53
C CYS A 5 32.15 -29.81 16.15
N ARG A 6 32.06 -29.75 17.48
CA ARG A 6 31.15 -28.81 18.17
C ARG A 6 31.50 -27.34 17.92
N LEU A 7 32.78 -27.01 17.86
CA LEU A 7 33.23 -25.65 17.52
C LEU A 7 32.93 -25.29 16.06
N CYS A 8 33.14 -26.23 15.13
CA CYS A 8 32.81 -26.04 13.72
C CYS A 8 31.29 -25.82 13.54
N ALA A 9 30.45 -26.63 14.19
CA ALA A 9 28.99 -26.47 14.16
C ALA A 9 28.54 -25.08 14.67
N ARG A 10 29.11 -24.62 15.79
CA ARG A 10 28.82 -23.27 16.32
C ARG A 10 29.30 -22.15 15.39
N SER A 11 30.47 -22.31 14.77
CA SER A 11 30.98 -21.31 13.81
C SER A 11 30.13 -21.23 12.55
N LEU A 12 29.57 -22.36 12.09
CA LEU A 12 28.66 -22.38 10.96
C LEU A 12 27.34 -21.71 11.33
N GLN A 13 26.80 -22.03 12.51
CA GLN A 13 25.56 -21.44 12.99
C GLN A 13 25.66 -19.92 13.12
N ALA A 14 26.76 -19.40 13.69
CA ALA A 14 26.99 -17.96 13.80
C ALA A 14 27.00 -17.28 12.41
N ARG A 15 27.72 -17.86 11.44
CA ARG A 15 27.78 -17.31 10.07
C ARG A 15 26.43 -17.33 9.36
N LEU A 16 25.60 -18.34 9.60
CA LEU A 16 24.26 -18.41 9.04
C LEU A 16 23.34 -17.35 9.64
N GLU A 17 23.44 -17.13 10.96
CA GLU A 17 22.69 -16.08 11.64
C GLU A 17 23.08 -14.68 11.10
N ASP A 18 24.38 -14.44 10.90
CA ASP A 18 24.86 -13.17 10.32
C ASP A 18 24.30 -12.93 8.92
N VAL A 19 24.33 -13.94 8.06
CA VAL A 19 23.76 -13.86 6.69
C VAL A 19 22.25 -13.64 6.74
N HIS A 20 21.56 -14.29 7.67
CA HIS A 20 20.13 -14.14 7.85
C HIS A 20 19.78 -12.72 8.33
N GLN A 21 20.45 -12.19 9.34
CA GLN A 21 20.26 -10.82 9.81
C GLN A 21 20.56 -9.80 8.72
N PHE A 22 21.60 -10.03 7.92
CA PHE A 22 21.90 -9.20 6.76
C PHE A 22 20.75 -9.19 5.74
N GLY A 23 20.21 -10.38 5.43
CA GLY A 23 19.05 -10.53 4.56
C GLY A 23 17.82 -9.80 5.10
N GLN A 24 17.51 -9.97 6.38
CA GLN A 24 16.38 -9.31 7.04
C GLN A 24 16.52 -7.78 7.04
N GLY A 25 17.72 -7.26 7.33
CA GLY A 25 17.98 -5.82 7.29
C GLY A 25 17.75 -5.22 5.91
N ARG A 26 18.15 -5.94 4.84
CA ARG A 26 17.91 -5.51 3.45
C ARG A 26 16.42 -5.49 3.11
N ILE A 27 15.68 -6.51 3.53
CA ILE A 27 14.23 -6.58 3.33
C ILE A 27 13.54 -5.42 4.06
N TYR A 28 13.87 -5.19 5.33
CA TYR A 28 13.30 -4.09 6.11
C TYR A 28 13.48 -2.72 5.43
N ILE A 29 14.71 -2.42 4.98
CA ILE A 29 15.00 -1.17 4.27
C ILE A 29 14.20 -1.07 2.96
N ALA A 30 14.09 -2.16 2.20
CA ALA A 30 13.34 -2.17 0.95
C ALA A 30 11.82 -1.97 1.20
N THR A 31 11.27 -2.60 2.24
CA THR A 31 9.87 -2.45 2.62
C THR A 31 9.57 -1.05 3.12
N ASP A 32 10.46 -0.44 3.90
CA ASP A 32 10.29 0.92 4.40
C ASP A 32 10.32 1.95 3.25
N LYS A 33 11.27 1.81 2.32
CA LYS A 33 11.30 2.60 1.08
C LYS A 33 10.05 2.40 0.22
N MET A 34 9.45 1.21 0.22
CA MET A 34 8.22 0.95 -0.51
C MET A 34 7.03 1.65 0.18
N LYS A 35 6.94 1.56 1.51
CA LYS A 35 5.92 2.24 2.31
C LYS A 35 5.97 3.75 2.10
N ILE A 36 7.14 4.38 2.22
CA ILE A 36 7.27 5.83 2.02
C ILE A 36 6.81 6.25 0.62
N ARG A 37 7.19 5.50 -0.43
CA ARG A 37 6.74 5.78 -1.81
C ARG A 37 5.24 5.62 -1.96
N TYR A 38 4.66 4.59 -1.36
CA TYR A 38 3.22 4.38 -1.36
C TYR A 38 2.50 5.51 -0.63
N ASP A 39 2.91 5.84 0.59
CA ASP A 39 2.31 6.90 1.41
C ASP A 39 2.40 8.28 0.73
N ALA A 40 3.52 8.56 0.05
CA ALA A 40 3.67 9.78 -0.74
C ALA A 40 2.67 9.85 -1.91
N ARG A 41 2.38 8.72 -2.56
CA ARG A 41 1.42 8.61 -3.67
C ARG A 41 -0.03 8.47 -3.20
N ALA A 42 -0.23 7.91 -2.01
CA ALA A 42 -1.53 7.61 -1.44
C ALA A 42 -2.25 8.87 -0.91
N LYS A 43 -1.56 10.01 -0.83
CA LYS A 43 -2.22 11.31 -0.66
C LYS A 43 -3.26 11.45 -1.77
N GLY A 44 -4.54 11.38 -1.38
CA GLY A 44 -5.66 11.49 -2.29
C GLY A 44 -5.61 12.81 -3.06
N HIS A 45 -6.19 12.82 -4.26
CA HIS A 45 -6.32 14.05 -5.03
C HIS A 45 -7.23 15.00 -4.26
N THR A 46 -6.72 16.19 -3.94
CA THR A 46 -7.53 17.25 -3.36
C THR A 46 -8.32 17.91 -4.47
N PHE A 47 -9.64 17.75 -4.45
CA PHE A 47 -10.51 18.48 -5.35
C PHE A 47 -10.75 19.90 -4.81
N ASN A 48 -10.63 20.88 -5.70
CA ASN A 48 -10.94 22.27 -5.42
C ASN A 48 -12.33 22.61 -5.96
N GLU A 49 -12.88 23.72 -5.47
CA GLU A 49 -14.14 24.26 -5.98
C GLU A 49 -13.97 24.63 -7.46
N GLY A 50 -14.89 24.18 -8.31
CA GLY A 50 -14.82 24.33 -9.76
C GLY A 50 -14.23 23.14 -10.52
N ASP A 51 -13.61 22.16 -9.84
CA ASP A 51 -13.07 20.96 -10.50
C ASP A 51 -14.20 20.07 -11.04
N LYS A 52 -14.00 19.50 -12.24
CA LYS A 52 -14.89 18.48 -12.82
C LYS A 52 -14.48 17.09 -12.35
N VAL A 53 -15.40 16.37 -11.73
CA VAL A 53 -15.17 15.06 -11.11
C VAL A 53 -16.19 14.03 -11.59
N TRP A 54 -15.74 12.78 -11.73
CA TRP A 54 -16.64 11.65 -11.97
C TRP A 54 -17.08 11.07 -10.62
N PHE A 55 -18.38 10.86 -10.45
CA PHE A 55 -18.92 10.29 -9.22
C PHE A 55 -19.01 8.77 -9.34
N TRP A 56 -18.46 8.04 -8.36
CA TRP A 56 -18.61 6.60 -8.29
C TRP A 56 -19.96 6.25 -7.65
N ASN A 57 -20.90 5.78 -8.46
CA ASN A 57 -22.22 5.35 -8.06
C ASN A 57 -22.46 3.90 -8.48
N PRO A 58 -22.16 2.90 -7.63
CA PRO A 58 -22.32 1.48 -7.95
C PRO A 58 -23.79 1.01 -7.92
N TYR A 59 -24.75 1.91 -8.12
CA TYR A 59 -26.17 1.60 -8.17
C TYR A 59 -26.47 0.63 -9.32
N ARG A 60 -27.23 -0.43 -9.06
CA ARG A 60 -27.56 -1.45 -10.09
C ARG A 60 -28.89 -1.15 -10.75
N ARG A 61 -28.92 -1.09 -12.09
CA ARG A 61 -30.17 -1.01 -12.86
C ARG A 61 -30.77 -2.39 -13.05
N LYS A 62 -32.04 -2.57 -12.66
CA LYS A 62 -32.78 -3.81 -12.89
C LYS A 62 -32.84 -4.12 -14.39
N GLY A 63 -32.60 -5.37 -14.76
CA GLY A 63 -32.62 -5.83 -16.16
C GLY A 63 -31.29 -5.73 -16.92
N LEU A 64 -30.24 -5.16 -16.30
CA LEU A 64 -28.89 -5.11 -16.88
C LEU A 64 -27.90 -5.91 -16.02
N SER A 65 -26.97 -6.62 -16.65
CA SER A 65 -25.91 -7.31 -15.91
C SER A 65 -24.91 -6.29 -15.37
N PRO A 66 -24.35 -6.48 -14.15
CA PRO A 66 -23.40 -5.52 -13.55
C PRO A 66 -22.16 -5.25 -14.40
N LYS A 67 -21.75 -6.20 -15.24
CA LYS A 67 -20.59 -6.05 -16.15
C LYS A 67 -20.85 -5.12 -17.33
N LEU A 68 -22.11 -5.00 -17.75
CA LEU A 68 -22.53 -4.13 -18.85
C LEU A 68 -22.99 -2.75 -18.36
N GLN A 69 -22.85 -2.48 -17.06
CA GLN A 69 -23.24 -1.22 -16.47
C GLN A 69 -22.00 -0.41 -16.08
N THR A 70 -22.01 0.88 -16.43
CA THR A 70 -21.02 1.85 -15.96
C THR A 70 -21.40 2.34 -14.56
N SER A 71 -20.48 2.25 -13.61
CA SER A 71 -20.66 2.77 -12.23
C SER A 71 -20.22 4.22 -12.08
N TRP A 72 -19.67 4.84 -13.13
CA TRP A 72 -19.26 6.24 -13.14
C TRP A 72 -20.39 7.11 -13.68
N GLU A 73 -20.76 8.12 -12.90
CA GLU A 73 -21.82 9.06 -13.24
C GLU A 73 -21.22 10.46 -13.44
N GLY A 74 -21.54 11.04 -14.61
CA GLY A 74 -21.35 12.45 -14.98
C GLY A 74 -19.94 13.04 -14.84
N PRO A 75 -19.71 14.23 -15.45
CA PRO A 75 -18.81 15.20 -14.87
C PRO A 75 -19.63 16.11 -13.94
N TYR A 76 -19.49 15.93 -12.63
CA TYR A 76 -19.99 16.86 -11.61
C TYR A 76 -18.98 17.98 -11.37
N THR A 77 -19.46 19.14 -10.93
CA THR A 77 -18.58 20.22 -10.49
C THR A 77 -18.57 20.29 -8.96
N VAL A 78 -17.38 20.35 -8.36
CA VAL A 78 -17.26 20.55 -6.92
C VAL A 78 -17.70 21.98 -6.57
N LEU A 79 -18.79 22.12 -5.83
CA LEU A 79 -19.32 23.43 -5.43
C LEU A 79 -18.59 24.01 -4.22
N LYS A 80 -18.40 23.18 -3.19
CA LYS A 80 -17.77 23.60 -1.95
C LYS A 80 -16.97 22.46 -1.34
N ARG A 81 -15.76 22.77 -0.84
CA ARG A 81 -14.99 21.81 -0.05
C ARG A 81 -15.50 21.82 1.39
N LEU A 82 -15.91 20.65 1.89
CA LEU A 82 -16.21 20.46 3.30
C LEU A 82 -14.90 20.11 4.03
N ASN A 83 -14.48 20.96 4.96
CA ASN A 83 -13.42 20.61 5.91
C ASN A 83 -14.04 19.74 7.01
N TYR A 84 -13.45 18.57 7.27
CA TYR A 84 -13.83 17.76 8.42
C TYR A 84 -13.41 18.51 9.70
N VAL A 85 -14.38 19.11 10.39
CA VAL A 85 -14.20 19.59 11.77
C VAL A 85 -14.63 18.43 12.66
N GLY A 86 -13.67 17.62 13.08
CA GLY A 86 -13.93 16.52 14.00
C GLY A 86 -14.22 17.05 15.40
N VAL A 87 -15.34 16.60 15.96
CA VAL A 87 -15.60 16.58 17.41
C VAL A 87 -14.66 15.56 18.06
#